data_AF-A0A936HZ66-F1
#
_entry.id   AF-A0A936HZ66-F1
#
_cell.length_a   1.000
_cell.length_b   1.000
_cell.length_c   1.000
_cell.angle_alpha   90.00
_cell.angle_beta   90.00
_cell.angle_gamma   90.00
#
_symmetry.space_group_name_H-M   'P 1'
#
loop_
_entity.id
_entity.type
_entity.pdbx_description
1 polymer ?
#
loop_
_entity_poly.entity_id
_entity_poly.type
_entity_poly.pdbx_seq_one_letter_code
_entity_poly.pdbx_strand_id
1 'polypeptide(L)'
;MHDKSSSLATLAISLLLAGCAAGPSDAEIKAAMEKSLSESLSPLRLLDKAMSAKLTAVKQIGCSKDKEGAAFVCDIQMTVETTNPLNGKVESKDSTDKLRLVKTDKGWTVSK
;
A
#
# COMPACT_ATOMS: atom_id res chain seq x y z
N MET A 1 -13.78 53.51 -30.20
CA MET A 1 -14.40 52.19 -30.45
C MET A 1 -13.27 51.19 -30.31
N HIS A 2 -13.24 50.45 -29.20
CA HIS A 2 -12.19 49.47 -28.89
C HIS A 2 -12.71 48.09 -29.28
N ASP A 3 -12.25 47.57 -30.40
CA ASP A 3 -12.60 46.23 -30.85
C ASP A 3 -11.69 45.19 -30.19
N LYS A 4 -12.35 44.34 -29.40
CA LYS A 4 -11.88 43.07 -28.85
C LYS A 4 -11.34 42.20 -29.97
N SER A 5 -10.11 41.70 -29.86
CA SER A 5 -9.75 40.47 -30.55
C SER A 5 -8.71 39.65 -29.78
N SER A 6 -9.19 38.50 -29.32
CA SER A 6 -8.48 37.22 -29.22
C SER A 6 -7.01 37.24 -28.84
N SER A 7 -6.75 37.07 -27.55
CA SER A 7 -5.53 36.41 -27.07
C SER A 7 -5.81 35.94 -25.65
N LEU A 8 -6.12 34.65 -25.48
CA LEU A 8 -6.02 33.87 -24.23
C LEU A 8 -6.56 32.46 -24.50
N ALA A 9 -5.80 31.67 -25.25
CA ALA A 9 -6.06 30.25 -25.43
C ALA A 9 -4.73 29.49 -25.51
N THR A 10 -4.02 29.44 -24.39
CA THR A 10 -2.91 28.49 -24.20
C THR A 10 -2.97 27.94 -22.78
N LEU A 11 -3.99 27.11 -22.52
CA LEU A 11 -3.99 26.20 -21.37
C LEU A 11 -3.05 25.03 -21.71
N ALA A 12 -1.73 25.27 -21.66
CA ALA A 12 -0.74 24.21 -21.76
C ALA A 12 -0.64 23.54 -20.38
N ILE A 13 -1.38 22.45 -20.23
CA ILE A 13 -1.35 21.53 -19.10
C ILE A 13 0.06 20.93 -18.98
N SER A 14 0.86 21.44 -18.05
CA SER A 14 2.15 20.88 -17.67
C SER A 14 2.09 20.31 -16.25
N LEU A 15 1.15 19.38 -16.00
CA LEU A 15 1.08 18.56 -14.78
C LEU A 15 1.70 17.16 -14.99
N LEU A 16 2.91 17.07 -15.54
CA LEU A 16 3.52 15.76 -15.88
C LEU A 16 4.92 15.50 -15.30
N LEU A 17 5.38 16.24 -14.29
CA LEU A 17 6.72 16.03 -13.71
C LEU A 17 6.75 15.87 -12.18
N ALA A 18 5.93 14.97 -11.65
CA ALA A 18 6.28 14.23 -10.43
C ALA A 18 6.67 12.79 -10.81
N GLY A 19 7.70 12.66 -11.65
CA GLY A 19 8.37 11.40 -11.90
C GLY A 19 9.28 11.04 -10.74
N CYS A 20 8.72 10.59 -9.61
CA CYS A 20 9.47 9.88 -8.58
C CYS A 20 8.91 8.46 -8.61
N ALA A 21 9.70 7.52 -9.16
CA ALA A 21 9.34 6.13 -9.51
C ALA A 21 7.96 5.69 -9.01
N ALA A 22 7.00 5.49 -9.92
CA ALA A 22 5.60 5.10 -9.65
C ALA A 22 5.47 3.72 -8.98
N GLY A 23 5.96 3.64 -7.74
CA GLY A 23 5.76 2.52 -6.84
C GLY A 23 4.31 2.43 -6.39
N PRO A 24 3.98 1.41 -5.58
CA PRO A 24 2.63 1.25 -5.07
C PRO A 24 2.26 2.41 -4.14
N SER A 25 0.98 2.77 -4.12
CA SER A 25 0.39 3.65 -3.10
C SER A 25 0.11 2.88 -1.80
N ASP A 26 -0.11 3.59 -0.69
CA ASP A 26 -0.49 3.01 0.60
C ASP A 26 -1.68 2.04 0.49
N ALA A 27 -2.68 2.40 -0.32
CA ALA A 27 -3.86 1.57 -0.57
C ALA A 27 -3.52 0.29 -1.35
N GLU A 28 -2.64 0.38 -2.34
CA GLU A 28 -2.16 -0.78 -3.09
C GLU A 28 -1.27 -1.70 -2.24
N ILE A 29 -0.43 -1.14 -1.36
CA ILE A 29 0.35 -1.92 -0.39
C ILE A 29 -0.60 -2.66 0.55
N LYS A 30 -1.58 -1.97 1.12
CA LYS A 30 -2.59 -2.59 2.00
C LYS A 30 -3.31 -3.74 1.30
N ALA A 31 -3.79 -3.52 0.08
CA ALA A 31 -4.47 -4.56 -0.70
C ALA A 31 -3.56 -5.76 -1.00
N ALA A 32 -2.28 -5.52 -1.33
CA ALA A 32 -1.30 -6.58 -1.57
C ALA A 32 -1.02 -7.40 -0.30
N MET A 33 -0.97 -6.75 0.87
CA MET A 33 -0.81 -7.43 2.16
C MET A 33 -2.05 -8.25 2.52
N GLU A 34 -3.25 -7.69 2.41
CA GLU A 34 -4.51 -8.40 2.67
C GLU A 34 -4.65 -9.64 1.77
N LYS A 35 -4.31 -9.49 0.49
CA LYS A 35 -4.25 -10.62 -0.45
C LYS A 35 -3.23 -11.67 -0.01
N SER A 36 -2.00 -11.28 0.31
CA SER A 36 -0.94 -12.19 0.77
C SER A 36 -1.35 -12.95 2.04
N LEU A 37 -2.04 -12.29 2.98
CA LEU A 37 -2.62 -12.93 4.15
C LEU A 37 -3.69 -13.94 3.75
N SER A 38 -4.65 -13.57 2.89
CA SER A 38 -5.69 -14.49 2.43
C SER A 38 -5.13 -15.73 1.71
N GLU A 39 -4.04 -15.58 0.94
CA GLU A 39 -3.36 -16.68 0.25
C GLU A 39 -2.50 -17.53 1.21
N SER A 40 -1.96 -16.93 2.27
CA SER A 40 -1.15 -17.60 3.29
C SER A 40 -1.99 -18.33 4.36
N LEU A 41 -3.27 -17.98 4.48
CA LEU A 41 -4.23 -18.65 5.35
C LEU A 41 -4.71 -19.94 4.70
N SER A 42 -3.87 -20.99 4.74
CA SER A 42 -4.38 -22.35 4.66
C SER A 42 -5.46 -22.54 5.75
N PRO A 43 -6.55 -23.30 5.51
CA PRO A 43 -7.65 -23.48 6.48
C PRO A 43 -7.22 -24.00 7.87
N LEU A 44 -5.97 -24.43 8.02
CA LEU A 44 -5.33 -24.85 9.28
C LEU A 44 -4.86 -23.69 10.19
N ARG A 45 -4.74 -22.43 9.73
CA ARG A 45 -4.35 -21.28 10.58
C ARG A 45 -5.52 -20.50 11.17
N LEU A 46 -6.74 -20.80 10.74
CA LEU A 46 -7.98 -20.37 11.40
C LEU A 46 -8.19 -21.04 12.77
N LEU A 47 -7.30 -21.96 13.16
CA LEU A 47 -7.28 -22.67 14.44
C LEU A 47 -6.45 -21.99 15.54
N ASP A 48 -5.74 -20.88 15.27
CA ASP A 48 -5.23 -20.01 16.35
C ASP A 48 -6.34 -19.06 16.85
N LYS A 49 -7.48 -19.70 17.15
CA LYS A 49 -8.85 -19.20 17.29
C LYS A 49 -9.08 -18.25 18.47
N ALA A 50 -8.00 -17.69 18.98
CA ALA A 50 -8.00 -16.75 20.07
C ALA A 50 -7.89 -15.30 19.57
N MET A 51 -6.89 -14.99 18.75
CA MET A 51 -6.58 -13.60 18.42
C MET A 51 -7.06 -13.25 17.00
N SER A 52 -8.15 -12.49 16.90
CA SER A 52 -8.51 -11.90 15.61
C SER A 52 -7.59 -10.71 15.34
N ALA A 53 -6.62 -10.89 14.45
CA ALA A 53 -5.71 -9.83 14.00
C ALA A 53 -6.29 -9.15 12.74
N LYS A 54 -6.33 -7.81 12.74
CA LYS A 54 -6.86 -6.99 11.65
C LYS A 54 -5.86 -5.90 11.31
N LEU A 55 -5.44 -5.83 10.05
CA LEU A 55 -4.65 -4.73 9.52
C LEU A 55 -5.55 -3.51 9.33
N THR A 56 -5.40 -2.47 10.15
CA THR A 56 -6.26 -1.28 10.10
C THR A 56 -5.67 -0.18 9.24
N ALA A 57 -4.37 0.08 9.40
CA ALA A 57 -3.64 1.10 8.67
C ALA A 57 -2.33 0.56 8.08
N VAL A 58 -1.96 1.11 6.92
CA VAL A 58 -0.66 0.95 6.29
C VAL A 58 -0.25 2.31 5.76
N LYS A 59 1.00 2.68 6.00
CA LYS A 59 1.62 3.91 5.51
C LYS A 59 2.98 3.58 4.94
N GLN A 60 3.22 3.97 3.71
CA GLN A 60 4.55 3.94 3.13
C GLN A 60 5.45 4.99 3.79
N ILE A 61 6.56 4.55 4.36
CA ILE A 61 7.62 5.42 4.88
C ILE A 61 8.59 5.76 3.75
N GLY A 62 8.94 4.77 2.94
CA GLY A 62 9.75 4.94 1.74
C GLY A 62 9.66 3.70 0.84
N CYS A 63 9.75 3.90 -0.47
CA CYS A 63 9.86 2.80 -1.44
C CYS A 63 10.92 3.15 -2.47
N SER A 64 11.74 2.17 -2.82
CA SER A 64 12.72 2.29 -3.89
C SER A 64 12.68 1.05 -4.76
N LYS A 65 13.09 1.17 -6.02
CA LYS A 65 13.27 -0.02 -6.86
C LYS A 65 14.39 -0.89 -6.31
N ASP A 66 14.26 -2.20 -6.45
CA ASP A 66 15.37 -3.12 -6.19
C ASP A 66 16.50 -2.93 -7.21
N LYS A 67 17.63 -3.60 -6.97
CA LYS A 67 18.84 -3.44 -7.79
C LYS A 67 18.61 -3.79 -9.27
N GLU A 68 17.70 -4.72 -9.54
CA GLU A 68 17.35 -5.18 -10.89
C GLU A 68 16.24 -4.33 -11.54
N GLY A 69 15.57 -3.47 -10.77
CA GLY A 69 14.49 -2.61 -11.23
C GLY A 69 13.16 -3.34 -11.44
N ALA A 70 13.07 -4.61 -11.06
CA ALA A 70 11.92 -5.48 -11.28
C ALA A 70 10.90 -5.42 -10.12
N ALA A 71 11.33 -4.97 -8.94
CA ALA A 71 10.47 -4.83 -7.77
C ALA A 71 10.67 -3.49 -7.07
N PHE A 72 9.78 -3.17 -6.15
CA PHE A 72 9.95 -2.11 -5.17
C PHE A 72 10.18 -2.72 -3.79
N VAL A 73 11.17 -2.21 -3.07
CA VAL A 73 11.40 -2.51 -1.66
C VAL A 73 10.90 -1.31 -0.86
N CYS A 74 9.92 -1.56 -0.01
CA CYS A 74 9.13 -0.57 0.70
C CYS A 74 9.28 -0.74 2.21
N ASP A 75 9.76 0.30 2.89
CA ASP A 75 9.64 0.43 4.33
C ASP A 75 8.25 0.98 4.64
N ILE A 76 7.48 0.26 5.44
CA ILE A 76 6.08 0.59 5.75
C ILE A 76 5.87 0.62 7.25
N GLN A 77 5.00 1.51 7.71
CA GLN A 77 4.41 1.46 9.04
C GLN A 77 3.01 0.84 8.91
N MET A 78 2.69 -0.10 9.79
CA MET A 78 1.38 -0.73 9.83
C MET A 78 0.82 -0.73 11.24
N THR A 79 -0.50 -0.63 11.34
CA THR A 79 -1.25 -0.78 12.59
C THR A 79 -2.06 -2.06 12.50
N VAL A 80 -1.86 -2.94 13.47
CA VAL A 80 -2.61 -4.19 13.62
C VAL A 80 -3.41 -4.14 14.90
N GLU A 81 -4.71 -4.33 14.78
CA GLU A 81 -5.60 -4.54 15.92
C GLU A 81 -5.75 -6.02 16.19
N THR A 82 -5.58 -6.42 17.45
CA THR A 82 -5.77 -7.78 17.90
C THR A 82 -6.85 -7.79 18.98
N THR A 83 -7.87 -8.64 18.83
CA THR A 83 -8.88 -8.83 19.88
C THR A 83 -8.54 -10.08 20.67
N ASN A 84 -8.40 -9.93 21.99
CA ASN A 84 -8.24 -11.05 22.91
C ASN A 84 -9.61 -11.74 23.10
N PRO A 85 -9.72 -13.05 22.88
CA PRO A 85 -11.00 -13.74 22.89
C PRO A 85 -11.52 -13.98 24.33
N LEU A 86 -10.64 -13.95 25.32
CA LEU A 86 -10.94 -14.31 26.70
C LEU A 86 -11.63 -13.16 27.43
N ASN A 87 -11.28 -11.92 27.07
CA ASN A 87 -11.80 -10.72 27.72
C ASN A 87 -12.35 -9.66 26.74
N GLY A 88 -12.31 -9.92 25.43
CA GLY A 88 -12.78 -8.99 24.39
C GLY A 88 -11.92 -7.73 24.24
N LYS A 89 -10.77 -7.64 24.93
CA LYS A 89 -9.91 -6.45 24.86
C LYS A 89 -9.29 -6.35 23.48
N VAL A 90 -9.43 -5.17 22.86
CA VAL A 90 -8.75 -4.82 21.61
C VAL A 90 -7.43 -4.13 21.94
N GLU A 91 -6.35 -4.61 21.33
CA GLU A 91 -5.02 -4.01 21.40
C GLU A 91 -4.58 -3.59 20.00
N SER A 92 -4.25 -2.32 19.82
CA SER A 92 -3.70 -1.78 18.57
C SER A 92 -2.19 -1.69 18.71
N LYS A 93 -1.46 -2.25 17.75
CA LYS A 93 0.00 -2.21 17.73
C LYS A 93 0.50 -1.64 16.41
N ASP A 94 1.31 -0.61 16.51
CA ASP A 94 2.09 -0.11 15.39
C ASP A 94 3.38 -0.91 15.25
N SER A 95 3.76 -1.18 14.00
CA SER A 95 5.03 -1.83 13.67
C SER A 95 5.53 -1.32 12.32
N THR A 96 6.84 -1.38 12.14
CA THR A 96 7.49 -1.06 10.87
C THR A 96 8.05 -2.33 10.28
N ASP A 97 7.83 -2.54 8.98
CA ASP A 97 8.34 -3.71 8.26
C ASP A 97 8.82 -3.32 6.85
N LYS A 98 9.59 -4.19 6.24
CA LYS A 98 10.13 -4.04 4.89
C LYS A 98 9.50 -5.07 3.96
N LEU A 99 8.79 -4.58 2.94
CA LEU A 99 8.13 -5.41 1.94
C LEU A 99 8.80 -5.30 0.58
N ARG A 100 8.97 -6.43 -0.11
CA ARG A 100 9.26 -6.42 -1.55
C ARG A 100 7.96 -6.62 -2.32
N LEU A 101 7.66 -5.70 -3.22
CA LEU A 101 6.44 -5.67 -4.03
C LEU A 101 6.77 -5.74 -5.52
N VAL A 102 6.08 -6.62 -6.23
CA VAL A 102 6.17 -6.76 -7.69
C VAL A 102 4.83 -6.42 -8.31
N LYS A 103 4.84 -5.62 -9.39
CA LYS A 103 3.64 -5.31 -10.16
C LYS A 103 3.33 -6.47 -11.11
N THR A 104 2.12 -7.00 -11.03
CA THR A 104 1.58 -8.04 -11.90
C THR A 104 0.39 -7.50 -12.70
N ASP A 105 -0.13 -8.30 -13.63
CA ASP A 105 -1.40 -8.05 -14.32
C ASP A 105 -2.59 -7.91 -13.35
N LYS A 106 -2.54 -8.58 -12.20
CA LYS A 106 -3.55 -8.54 -11.13
C LYS A 106 -3.27 -7.48 -10.06
N GLY A 107 -2.37 -6.53 -10.32
CA GLY A 107 -1.94 -5.51 -9.37
C GLY A 107 -0.67 -5.90 -8.61
N TRP A 108 -0.43 -5.23 -7.48
CA TRP A 108 0.78 -5.44 -6.68
C TRP A 108 0.69 -6.71 -5.83
N THR A 109 1.80 -7.44 -5.73
CA THR A 109 1.89 -8.65 -4.91
C THR A 109 3.13 -8.58 -4.02
N VAL A 110 2.98 -9.00 -2.77
CA VAL A 110 4.11 -9.17 -1.84
C VAL A 110 4.93 -10.38 -2.29
N SER A 111 6.21 -10.16 -2.59
CA SER A 111 7.18 -11.21 -2.91
C SER A 111 8.14 -11.41 -1.74
N LYS A 112 8.58 -12.65 -1.51
CA LYS A 112 9.69 -12.95 -0.61
C LYS A 112 11.04 -12.63 -1.26
#